data_AF-A0A4R9GSR8-F1
#
_entry.id   AF-A0A4R9GSR8-F1
#
_cell.length_a   1.000
_cell.length_b   1.000
_cell.length_c   1.000
_cell.angle_alpha   90.00
_cell.angle_beta   90.00
_cell.angle_gamma   90.00
#
_symmetry.space_group_name_H-M   'P 1'
#
loop_
_entity.id
_entity.type
_entity.pdbx_description
1 polymer ?
#
loop_
_entity_poly.entity_id
_entity_poly.type
_entity_poly.pdbx_seq_one_letter_code
_entity_poly.pdbx_strand_id
1 'polypeptide(L)'
;MAVKVKRTSFQKLLNAMKKLTMEVNDNEILRRLETLMATSKEDLNQAVVRSLLENPLEFDPKSVPEPYAQYVRHFVYMVKRNKKKGLDVTFDADALDGKGAKKNSPAAKSSLEKKTPPKRKRA
;
A
#
# COMPACT_ATOMS: atom_id res chain seq x y z
N MET A 1 -23.12 23.46 2.17
CA MET A 1 -22.52 22.24 2.77
C MET A 1 -21.11 22.09 2.21
N ALA A 2 -20.07 22.08 3.05
CA ALA A 2 -18.70 21.87 2.58
C ALA A 2 -18.57 20.41 2.12
N VAL A 3 -18.44 20.20 0.81
CA VAL A 3 -18.06 18.90 0.25
C VAL A 3 -16.68 18.60 0.81
N LYS A 4 -16.60 17.71 1.80
CA LYS A 4 -15.33 17.14 2.26
C LYS A 4 -14.78 16.36 1.07
N VAL A 5 -13.96 17.03 0.25
CA VAL A 5 -13.19 16.39 -0.81
C VAL A 5 -12.45 15.23 -0.14
N LYS A 6 -12.79 14.00 -0.53
CA LYS A 6 -12.17 12.79 -0.02
C LYS A 6 -10.72 12.80 -0.52
N ARG A 7 -9.79 13.34 0.29
CA ARG A 7 -8.33 13.29 0.07
C ARG A 7 -7.82 11.86 0.22
N THR A 8 -8.24 11.02 -0.72
CA THR A 8 -8.07 9.57 -0.67
C THR A 8 -6.66 9.17 -1.06
N SER A 9 -6.01 9.93 -1.94
CA SER A 9 -4.69 9.60 -2.47
C SER A 9 -3.62 9.79 -1.41
N PHE A 10 -3.51 10.99 -0.82
CA PHE A 10 -2.53 11.21 0.27
C PHE A 10 -2.80 10.34 1.50
N GLN A 11 -4.07 10.15 1.86
CA GLN A 11 -4.41 9.32 3.03
C GLN A 11 -3.93 7.88 2.85
N LYS A 12 -3.93 7.35 1.62
CA LYS A 12 -3.42 6.00 1.36
C LYS A 12 -1.92 5.92 1.36
N LEU A 13 -1.23 6.89 0.76
CA LEU A 13 0.20 6.98 0.86
C LEU A 13 0.63 7.05 2.34
N LEU A 14 -0.05 7.87 3.13
CA LEU A 14 0.15 7.97 4.57
C LEU A 14 -0.05 6.62 5.28
N ASN A 15 -1.15 5.92 5.00
CA ASN A 15 -1.42 4.61 5.58
C ASN A 15 -0.37 3.56 5.18
N ALA A 16 0.12 3.59 3.94
CA ALA A 16 1.18 2.72 3.47
C ALA A 16 2.51 3.03 4.18
N MET A 17 2.87 4.31 4.31
CA MET A 17 4.04 4.75 5.07
C MET A 17 3.97 4.31 6.54
N LYS A 18 2.82 4.48 7.20
CA LYS A 18 2.60 4.06 8.61
C LYS A 18 2.89 2.57 8.84
N LYS A 19 2.64 1.70 7.86
CA LYS A 19 2.96 0.26 7.96
C LYS A 19 4.46 -0.05 7.89
N LEU A 20 5.24 0.84 7.29
CA LEU A 20 6.68 0.67 7.05
C LEU A 20 7.56 1.44 8.04
N THR A 21 6.96 2.24 8.90
CA THR A 21 7.62 3.09 9.89
C THR A 21 8.44 2.26 10.85
N MET A 22 9.73 2.60 10.99
CA MET A 22 10.62 1.97 11.97
C MET A 22 11.47 2.99 12.73
N GLU A 23 11.83 4.10 12.07
CA GLU A 23 12.78 5.08 12.61
C GLU A 23 12.09 6.38 12.99
N VAL A 24 12.74 7.19 13.85
CA VAL A 24 12.23 8.51 14.25
C VAL A 24 12.01 9.40 13.01
N ASN A 25 12.95 9.38 12.06
CA ASN A 25 12.85 10.13 10.82
C ASN A 25 11.58 9.81 10.02
N ASP A 26 11.16 8.54 9.96
CA ASP A 26 9.92 8.14 9.27
C ASP A 26 8.69 8.83 9.88
N ASN A 27 8.66 8.95 11.21
CA ASN A 27 7.59 9.61 11.95
C ASN A 27 7.57 11.13 11.70
N GLU A 28 8.74 11.76 11.54
CA GLU A 28 8.82 13.18 11.19
C GLU A 28 8.27 13.44 9.79
N ILE A 29 8.63 12.58 8.83
CA ILE A 29 8.11 12.67 7.45
C ILE A 29 6.59 12.48 7.42
N LEU A 30 6.06 11.52 8.17
CA LEU A 30 4.62 11.31 8.33
C LEU A 30 3.92 12.54 8.90
N ARG A 31 4.44 13.11 10.00
CA ARG A 31 3.85 14.32 10.60
C ARG A 31 3.87 15.51 9.64
N ARG A 32 4.98 15.73 8.93
CA ARG A 32 5.07 16.80 7.93
C ARG A 32 4.06 16.61 6.80
N LEU A 33 3.86 15.37 6.35
CA LEU A 33 2.85 15.04 5.34
C LEU A 33 1.42 15.30 5.88
N GLU A 34 1.12 14.91 7.12
CA GLU A 34 -0.19 15.17 7.77
C GLU A 34 -0.45 16.67 7.90
N THR A 35 0.54 17.46 8.32
CA THR A 35 0.42 18.92 8.37
C THR A 35 0.17 19.50 6.99
N LEU A 36 0.91 19.05 5.97
CA LEU A 36 0.75 19.51 4.60
C LEU A 36 -0.65 19.19 4.06
N MET A 37 -1.19 18.00 4.37
CA MET A 37 -2.57 17.64 4.04
C MET A 37 -3.56 18.55 4.76
N ALA A 38 -3.32 18.92 6.01
CA ALA A 38 -4.22 19.78 6.77
C ALA A 38 -4.28 21.22 6.21
N THR A 39 -3.13 21.76 5.79
CA THR A 39 -3.01 23.15 5.33
C THR A 39 -3.25 23.33 3.83
N SER A 40 -2.96 22.32 3.01
CA SER A 40 -3.08 22.40 1.54
C SER A 40 -4.43 21.87 1.07
N LYS A 41 -5.04 22.53 0.08
CA LYS A 41 -6.29 22.04 -0.56
C LYS A 41 -6.02 21.02 -1.67
N GLU A 42 -4.77 20.86 -2.08
CA GLU A 42 -4.34 19.97 -3.15
C GLU A 42 -4.19 18.53 -2.64
N ASP A 43 -4.47 17.56 -3.52
CA ASP A 43 -4.24 16.12 -3.31
C ASP A 43 -3.32 15.62 -4.43
N LEU A 44 -2.55 14.56 -4.18
CA LEU A 44 -1.83 13.90 -5.27
C LEU A 44 -2.82 13.31 -6.28
N ASN A 45 -2.41 13.24 -7.54
CA ASN A 45 -3.18 12.54 -8.55
C ASN A 45 -3.35 11.06 -8.13
N GLN A 46 -4.60 10.59 -8.11
CA GLN A 46 -4.96 9.24 -7.74
C GLN A 46 -4.21 8.18 -8.58
N ALA A 47 -4.02 8.42 -9.88
CA ALA A 47 -3.27 7.52 -10.75
C ALA A 47 -1.80 7.40 -10.34
N VAL A 48 -1.20 8.50 -9.88
CA VAL A 48 0.18 8.54 -9.41
C VAL A 48 0.33 7.71 -8.14
N VAL A 49 -0.57 7.89 -7.16
CA VAL A 49 -0.53 7.11 -5.92
C VAL A 49 -0.79 5.63 -6.17
N ARG A 50 -1.71 5.30 -7.08
CA ARG A 50 -1.96 3.90 -7.48
C ARG A 50 -0.69 3.25 -8.04
N SER A 51 -0.05 3.88 -9.02
CA SER A 51 1.19 3.38 -9.63
C SER A 51 2.32 3.25 -8.60
N LEU A 52 2.44 4.23 -7.70
CA LEU A 52 3.42 4.22 -6.60
C LEU A 52 3.20 3.05 -5.62
N LEU A 53 1.94 2.70 -5.31
CA LEU A 53 1.63 1.59 -4.40
C LEU A 53 1.72 0.22 -5.07
N GLU A 54 1.44 0.12 -6.37
CA GLU A 54 1.56 -1.12 -7.16
C GLU A 54 3.04 -1.49 -7.38
N ASN A 55 3.87 -0.54 -7.84
CA ASN A 55 5.29 -0.77 -8.15
C ASN A 55 6.20 0.32 -7.53
N PRO A 56 6.32 0.38 -6.20
CA PRO A 56 7.07 1.45 -5.51
C PRO A 56 8.55 1.52 -5.87
N LEU A 57 9.18 0.40 -6.24
CA LEU A 57 10.61 0.36 -6.53
C LEU A 57 10.97 0.82 -7.96
N GLU A 58 9.98 0.80 -8.87
CA GLU A 58 10.14 1.23 -10.26
C GLU A 58 9.55 2.62 -10.52
N PHE A 59 8.91 3.20 -9.50
CA PHE A 59 8.31 4.52 -9.59
C PHE A 59 9.39 5.61 -9.67
N ASP A 60 9.29 6.51 -10.66
CA ASP A 60 10.18 7.67 -10.78
C ASP A 60 9.68 8.85 -9.92
N PRO A 61 10.38 9.21 -8.83
CA PRO A 61 9.93 10.29 -7.95
C PRO A 61 10.05 11.69 -8.55
N LYS A 62 10.78 11.86 -9.67
CA LYS A 62 10.93 13.16 -10.33
C LYS A 62 9.68 13.53 -11.15
N SER A 63 8.80 12.57 -11.42
CA SER A 63 7.51 12.81 -12.06
C SER A 63 6.51 13.54 -11.15
N VAL A 64 6.81 13.68 -9.85
CA VAL A 64 5.95 14.33 -8.87
C VAL A 64 6.45 15.75 -8.64
N PRO A 65 5.57 16.78 -8.64
CA PRO A 65 5.99 18.14 -8.37
C PRO A 65 6.45 18.32 -6.92
N GLU A 66 7.43 19.19 -6.70
CA GLU A 66 7.77 19.68 -5.36
C GLU A 66 6.59 20.53 -4.83
N PRO A 67 6.24 20.42 -3.53
CA PRO A 67 7.02 19.81 -2.45
C PRO A 67 6.72 18.32 -2.22
N TYR A 68 5.87 17.68 -3.04
CA TYR A 68 5.35 16.34 -2.75
C TYR A 68 6.36 15.23 -3.05
N ALA A 69 7.28 15.47 -3.99
CA ALA A 69 8.32 14.52 -4.39
C ALA A 69 9.18 14.02 -3.21
N GLN A 70 9.43 14.86 -2.20
CA GLN A 70 10.19 14.46 -1.00
C GLN A 70 9.54 13.28 -0.25
N TYR A 71 8.22 13.28 -0.10
CA TYR A 71 7.48 12.24 0.63
C TYR A 71 7.44 10.95 -0.17
N VAL A 72 7.32 11.06 -1.50
CA VAL A 72 7.38 9.91 -2.41
C VAL A 72 8.75 9.25 -2.37
N ARG A 73 9.84 10.04 -2.45
CA ARG A 73 11.21 9.52 -2.29
C ARG A 73 11.40 8.79 -0.98
N HIS A 74 10.90 9.36 0.12
CA HIS A 74 10.99 8.73 1.43
C HIS A 74 10.21 7.42 1.49
N PHE A 75 9.02 7.36 0.90
CA PHE A 75 8.25 6.12 0.82
C PHE A 75 9.01 5.02 0.07
N VAL A 76 9.59 5.33 -1.11
CA VAL A 76 10.40 4.38 -1.87
C VAL A 76 11.61 3.90 -1.06
N TYR A 77 12.26 4.80 -0.33
CA TYR A 77 13.34 4.44 0.61
C TYR A 77 12.86 3.47 1.69
N MET A 78 11.72 3.75 2.34
CA MET A 78 11.13 2.87 3.36
C MET A 78 10.84 1.49 2.77
N VAL A 79 10.24 1.40 1.59
CA VAL A 79 9.96 0.12 0.91
C VAL A 79 11.26 -0.64 0.65
N LYS A 80 12.28 0.00 0.08
CA LYS A 80 13.57 -0.63 -0.22
C LYS A 80 14.24 -1.15 1.06
N ARG A 81 14.21 -0.39 2.15
CA ARG A 81 14.75 -0.78 3.47
C ARG A 81 14.01 -1.99 4.04
N ASN A 82 12.67 -1.95 4.05
CA ASN A 82 11.83 -3.02 4.61
C ASN A 82 11.95 -4.31 3.79
N LYS A 83 11.99 -4.24 2.46
CA LYS A 83 12.23 -5.40 1.58
C LYS A 83 13.58 -6.07 1.87
N LYS A 84 14.64 -5.27 2.07
CA LYS A 84 15.96 -5.80 2.46
C LYS A 84 15.96 -6.50 3.83
N LYS A 85 15.01 -6.18 4.70
CA LYS A 85 14.81 -6.83 6.01
C LYS A 85 13.87 -8.05 5.93
N GLY A 86 13.39 -8.42 4.74
CA GLY A 86 12.48 -9.54 4.54
C GLY A 86 11.04 -9.28 5.01
N LEU A 87 10.66 -8.01 5.21
CA LEU A 87 9.30 -7.63 5.57
C LEU A 87 8.41 -7.59 4.32
N ASP A 88 7.13 -7.93 4.50
CA ASP A 88 6.13 -7.77 3.45
C ASP A 88 5.90 -6.28 3.16
N VAL A 89 6.00 -5.91 1.88
CA VAL A 89 5.84 -4.54 1.37
C VAL A 89 4.71 -4.47 0.35
N THR A 90 3.65 -5.24 0.57
CA THR A 90 2.49 -5.29 -0.32
C THR A 90 1.44 -4.26 0.12
N PHE A 91 0.94 -3.46 -0.83
CA PHE A 91 -0.05 -2.42 -0.56
C PHE A 91 -1.32 -2.64 -1.40
N ASP A 92 -2.49 -2.40 -0.80
CA ASP A 92 -3.77 -2.51 -1.49
C ASP A 92 -4.08 -1.19 -2.23
N ALA A 93 -3.79 -1.17 -3.53
CA ALA A 93 -4.06 -0.03 -4.40
C ALA A 93 -5.52 0.01 -4.91
N ASP A 94 -6.24 -1.12 -4.87
CA ASP A 94 -7.55 -1.32 -5.50
C ASP A 94 -8.67 -0.55 -4.78
N ALA A 95 -8.56 -0.34 -3.46
CA ALA A 95 -9.56 0.39 -2.69
C ALA A 95 -9.71 1.89 -3.07
N LEU A 96 -8.99 2.41 -4.09
CA LEU A 96 -8.94 3.84 -4.45
C LEU A 96 -10.17 4.24 -5.25
N ASP A 97 -10.68 3.30 -6.06
CA ASP A 97 -11.92 3.48 -6.78
C ASP A 97 -13.08 3.21 -5.82
N GLY A 98 -13.91 4.21 -5.53
CA GLY A 98 -15.11 4.06 -4.70
C GLY A 98 -16.19 3.16 -5.31
N LYS A 99 -15.81 2.27 -6.22
CA LYS A 99 -16.65 1.28 -6.86
C LYS A 99 -16.22 -0.07 -6.30
N GLY A 100 -17.02 -0.58 -5.38
CA GLY A 100 -16.90 -1.95 -4.88
C GLY A 100 -16.96 -2.93 -6.05
N ALA A 101 -15.79 -3.27 -6.60
CA ALA A 101 -15.64 -4.41 -7.46
C ALA A 101 -15.51 -5.62 -6.54
N LYS A 102 -16.59 -6.39 -6.41
CA LYS A 102 -16.55 -7.79 -5.96
C LYS A 102 -15.49 -8.53 -6.79
N LYS A 103 -14.23 -8.55 -6.35
CA LYS A 103 -13.30 -9.60 -6.74
C LYS A 103 -13.58 -10.79 -5.84
N ASN A 104 -14.35 -11.69 -6.42
CA ASN A 104 -14.65 -13.02 -5.96
C ASN A 104 -13.31 -13.74 -5.71
N SER A 105 -12.88 -13.82 -4.46
CA SER A 105 -11.81 -14.75 -4.05
C SER A 105 -12.38 -16.17 -4.15
N PRO A 106 -11.82 -17.10 -4.95
CA PRO A 106 -12.06 -18.50 -4.69
C PRO A 106 -11.26 -18.87 -3.43
N ALA A 107 -11.93 -18.78 -2.28
CA ALA A 107 -11.53 -19.49 -1.08
C ALA A 107 -11.64 -20.99 -1.35
N ALA A 108 -10.58 -21.60 -1.89
CA ALA A 108 -10.43 -23.04 -1.88
C ALA A 108 -9.98 -23.43 -0.46
N LYS A 109 -11.00 -23.80 0.32
CA LYS A 109 -10.93 -24.29 1.70
C LYS A 109 -9.93 -25.43 1.85
N SER A 110 -9.05 -25.28 2.82
CA SER A 110 -8.50 -26.39 3.59
C SER A 110 -9.62 -27.31 4.08
N SER A 111 -9.55 -28.60 3.73
CA SER A 111 -10.33 -29.65 4.38
C SER A 111 -9.39 -30.80 4.70
N LEU A 112 -9.02 -30.86 5.97
CA LEU A 112 -8.30 -31.92 6.63
C LEU A 112 -9.22 -33.15 6.75
N GLU A 113 -8.62 -34.34 6.59
CA GLU A 113 -9.05 -35.67 7.07
C GLU A 113 -10.32 -36.36 6.53
N LYS A 114 -10.11 -37.54 5.94
CA LYS A 114 -10.59 -38.81 6.54
C LYS A 114 -9.87 -40.04 5.95
N LYS A 115 -9.31 -40.84 6.87
CA LYS A 115 -8.73 -42.17 6.68
C LYS A 115 -9.72 -43.17 6.10
N THR A 116 -9.28 -44.04 5.19
CA THR A 116 -9.75 -45.44 5.03
C THR A 116 -8.63 -46.32 4.39
N PRO A 117 -8.35 -47.55 4.89
CA PRO A 117 -7.58 -48.58 4.19
C PRO A 117 -8.55 -49.59 3.50
N PRO A 118 -8.15 -50.76 2.95
CA PRO A 118 -6.90 -51.25 2.32
C PRO A 118 -7.14 -51.85 0.90
N LYS A 119 -6.09 -52.26 0.16
CA LYS A 119 -6.09 -53.55 -0.58
C LYS A 119 -4.72 -53.96 -1.12
N ARG A 120 -4.32 -55.18 -0.76
CA ARG A 120 -3.20 -55.97 -1.29
C ARG A 120 -3.24 -56.04 -2.83
N LYS A 121 -2.06 -56.00 -3.46
CA LYS A 121 -1.80 -56.85 -4.62
C LYS A 121 -0.31 -57.22 -4.67
N ARG A 122 -0.05 -58.53 -4.58
CA ARG A 122 1.23 -59.18 -4.87
C ARG A 122 1.56 -59.02 -6.35
N ALA A 123 2.83 -58.84 -6.66
CA ALA A 123 3.50 -59.39 -7.84
C ALA A 123 4.87 -59.87 -7.37
#